data_AF-A0A4Y2JVK9-F1
#
_entry.id   AF-A0A4Y2JVK9-F1
#
_cell.length_a   1.000
_cell.length_b   1.000
_cell.length_c   1.000
_cell.angle_alpha   90.00
_cell.angle_beta   90.00
_cell.angle_gamma   90.00
#
_symmetry.space_group_name_H-M   'P 1'
#
loop_
_entity.id
_entity.type
_entity.pdbx_description
1 polymer ?
#
loop_
_entity_poly.entity_id
_entity_poly.type
_entity_poly.pdbx_seq_one_letter_code
_entity_poly.pdbx_strand_id
1 'polypeptide(L)' 'IFEKLKQETPKLLGKVRVISGDASLPNLGMNEDDTHLLLEEVSIVFHCAAVINFKKPLE' A
#
# COMPACT_ATOMS: atom_id res chain seq x y z
N ILE A 1 7.45 16.45 6.49
CA ILE A 1 6.50 15.71 7.36
C ILE A 1 7.10 14.38 7.82
N PHE A 2 7.43 13.45 6.91
CA PHE A 2 8.00 12.13 7.28
C PHE A 2 9.38 12.18 7.95
N GLU A 3 10.25 13.12 7.56
CA GLU A 3 11.55 13.32 8.22
C GLU A 3 11.43 13.68 9.71
N LYS A 4 10.45 14.51 10.07
CA LYS A 4 10.19 14.87 11.46
C LYS A 4 9.76 13.65 12.28
N LEU A 5 8.90 12.81 11.72
CA LEU A 5 8.48 11.52 12.31
C LEU A 5 9.66 10.58 12.55
N LYS A 6 10.59 10.52 11.60
CA LYS A 6 11.81 9.70 11.69
C LYS A 6 12.76 10.20 12.78
N GLN A 7 12.85 11.51 12.98
CA GLN A 7 13.71 12.14 13.98
C GLN A 7 13.12 12.09 15.40
N GLU A 8 11.84 12.43 15.55
CA GLU A 8 11.20 12.56 16.86
C GLU A 8 10.67 11.23 17.41
N THR A 9 10.17 10.34 16.54
CA THR A 9 9.51 9.10 16.97
C THR A 9 9.81 7.91 16.05
N PRO A 10 11.09 7.53 15.85
CA PRO A 10 11.51 6.52 14.86
C PRO A 10 10.81 5.16 15.01
N LYS A 11 10.43 4.78 16.24
CA LYS A 11 9.72 3.52 16.55
C LYS A 11 8.36 3.40 15.85
N LEU A 12 7.73 4.51 15.47
CA LEU A 12 6.43 4.49 14.77
C LEU A 12 6.52 3.85 13.39
N LEU A 13 7.69 3.86 12.75
CA LEU A 13 7.89 3.17 11.46
C LEU A 13 7.71 1.65 11.59
N GLY A 14 7.88 1.08 12.79
CA GLY A 14 7.62 -0.35 13.04
C GLY A 14 6.14 -0.75 12.95
N LYS A 15 5.22 0.22 12.85
CA LYS A 15 3.79 -0.04 12.59
C LYS A 15 3.48 -0.22 11.10
N VAL A 16 4.46 0.04 10.23
CA VAL A 16 4.28 -0.02 8.77
C VAL A 16 4.94 -1.29 8.25
N ARG A 17 4.16 -2.12 7.55
CA ARG A 17 4.66 -3.25 6.78
C ARG A 17 4.50 -2.95 5.30
N VAL A 18 5.58 -3.05 4.54
CA VAL A 18 5.57 -2.86 3.09
C VAL A 18 5.34 -4.20 2.43
N ILE A 19 4.40 -4.24 1.48
CA ILE A 19 4.13 -5.40 0.62
C ILE A 19 4.33 -4.94 -0.82
N SER A 20 5.05 -5.72 -1.61
CA SER A 20 5.27 -5.43 -3.03
C SER A 20 4.02 -5.81 -3.82
N GLY A 21 3.57 -4.94 -4.73
CA GLY A 21 2.41 -5.22 -5.58
C GLY A 21 2.15 -4.12 -6.62
N ASP A 22 1.28 -4.44 -7.57
CA ASP A 22 0.74 -3.55 -8.60
C ASP A 22 -0.79 -3.68 -8.61
N ALA A 23 -1.47 -2.58 -8.31
CA ALA A 23 -2.93 -2.54 -8.23
C ALA A 23 -3.64 -2.77 -9.59
N SER A 24 -2.90 -2.70 -10.71
CA SER A 24 -3.43 -3.01 -12.04
C SER A 24 -3.43 -4.51 -12.37
N LEU A 25 -2.74 -5.33 -11.57
CA LEU A 25 -2.63 -6.77 -11.79
C LEU A 25 -3.65 -7.56 -10.96
N PRO A 26 -4.01 -8.79 -11.42
CA PRO A 26 -4.76 -9.72 -10.59
C PRO A 26 -4.08 -9.94 -9.24
N ASN A 27 -4.88 -10.07 -8.18
CA ASN A 27 -4.40 -10.23 -6.80
C ASN A 27 -3.38 -9.16 -6.37
N LEU A 28 -3.48 -7.95 -6.94
CA LEU A 28 -2.55 -6.84 -6.72
C LEU A 28 -1.09 -7.19 -7.06
N GLY A 29 -0.83 -8.22 -7.87
CA GLY A 29 0.52 -8.70 -8.17
C GLY A 29 1.28 -9.26 -6.96
N MET A 30 0.58 -9.61 -5.87
CA MET A 30 1.17 -10.13 -4.64
C MET A 30 1.43 -11.64 -4.74
N ASN A 31 2.36 -12.12 -3.91
CA ASN A 31 2.53 -13.55 -3.69
C ASN A 31 1.41 -14.10 -2.78
N GLU A 32 1.34 -15.43 -2.66
CA GLU A 32 0.29 -16.10 -1.88
C GLU A 32 0.41 -15.79 -0.38
N ASP A 33 1.62 -15.79 0.19
CA ASP A 33 1.85 -15.54 1.61
C ASP A 33 1.36 -14.14 2.05
N ASP A 34 1.69 -13.11 1.29
CA ASP A 34 1.26 -11.73 1.54
C ASP A 34 -0.26 -11.58 1.34
N THR A 35 -0.83 -12.31 0.37
CA THR A 35 -2.29 -12.33 0.16
C THR A 35 -3.00 -12.95 1.36
N HIS A 36 -2.52 -14.09 1.85
CA HIS A 36 -3.08 -14.77 3.03
C HIS A 36 -3.00 -13.89 4.27
N LEU A 37 -1.85 -13.26 4.52
CA LEU A 37 -1.69 -12.32 5.62
C LEU A 37 -2.73 -11.21 5.58
N LEU A 38 -2.94 -10.59 4.41
CA LEU A 38 -3.90 -9.50 4.28
C LEU A 38 -5.33 -9.96 4.55
N LEU A 39 -5.70 -11.16 4.08
CA LEU A 39 -7.01 -11.74 4.33
C LEU A 39 -7.26 -12.03 5.82
N GLU A 40 -6.21 -12.38 6.57
CA GLU A 40 -6.31 -12.68 8.00
C GLU A 40 -6.29 -11.43 8.89
N GLU A 41 -5.45 -10.45 8.57
CA GLU A 41 -5.14 -9.33 9.48
C GLU A 41 -5.82 -8.00 9.11
N VAL A 42 -6.24 -7.80 7.85
CA VAL A 42 -6.80 -6.51 7.42
C VAL A 42 -8.28 -6.39 7.79
N SER A 43 -8.60 -5.35 8.56
CA SER A 43 -10.00 -5.01 8.89
C SER A 43 -10.57 -3.85 8.05
N ILE A 44 -9.71 -2.99 7.49
CA ILE A 44 -10.13 -1.78 6.77
C ILE A 44 -9.19 -1.57 5.58
N VAL A 45 -9.78 -1.29 4.41
CA VAL A 45 -9.05 -0.98 3.18
C VAL A 45 -9.24 0.48 2.80
N PHE A 46 -8.13 1.21 2.64
CA PHE A 46 -8.12 2.53 2.02
C PHE A 46 -7.58 2.41 0.59
N HIS A 47 -8.48 2.48 -0.40
CA HIS A 47 -8.10 2.35 -1.81
C HIS A 47 -7.76 3.73 -2.41
N CYS A 48 -6.48 4.11 -2.35
CA CYS A 48 -6.00 5.40 -2.84
C CYS A 48 -5.06 5.31 -4.06
N ALA A 49 -4.73 4.10 -4.50
CA ALA A 49 -3.85 3.89 -5.65
C ALA A 49 -4.59 4.23 -6.95
N ALA A 50 -4.04 5.15 -7.75
CA ALA A 50 -4.59 5.53 -9.04
C ALA A 50 -3.50 6.10 -9.95
N VAL A 51 -3.67 5.94 -11.26
CA VAL A 51 -2.89 6.68 -12.25
C VAL A 51 -3.69 7.91 -12.64
N ILE A 52 -3.18 9.10 -12.30
CA ILE A 52 -3.80 10.37 -12.71
C ILE A 52 -3.10 10.85 -13.98
N ASN A 53 -3.81 10.81 -15.10
CA ASN A 53 -3.30 11.32 -16.37
C ASN A 53 -4.33 12.20 -17.09
N PHE A 54 -4.13 13.51 -17.03
CA PHE A 54 -5.03 14.51 -17.63
C PHE A 54 -4.97 14.60 -19.17
N LYS A 55 -4.05 13.86 -19.81
CA LYS A 55 -3.90 13.86 -21.27
C LYS A 55 -4.55 12.64 -21.94
N LYS A 56 -4.84 11.60 -21.17
CA LYS A 56 -5.51 10.40 -21.69
C LYS A 56 -7.01 10.52 -21.47
N PRO A 57 -7.85 10.02 -22.40
CA PRO A 57 -9.27 9.86 -22.13
C PRO A 57 -9.50 8.94 -20.93
N LEU A 58 -10.66 9.08 -20.28
CA LEU A 58 -11.16 8.06 -19.37
C LEU A 58 -11.43 6.80 -20.21
N GLU A 59 -10.68 5.73 -19.95
CA GLU A 59 -10.98 4.40 -20.47
C GLU A 59 -12.12 3.74 -19.68
#